data_AF-A0A6A4WP80-F1
#
_entry.id   AF-A0A6A4WP80-F1
#
_cell.length_a   1.000
_cell.length_b   1.000
_cell.length_c   1.000
_cell.angle_alpha   90.00
_cell.angle_beta   90.00
_cell.angle_gamma   90.00
#
_symmetry.space_group_name_H-M   'P 1'
#
loop_
_entity.id
_entity.type
_entity.pdbx_description
1 polymer ?
#
loop_
_entity_poly.entity_id
_entity_poly.type
_entity_poly.pdbx_seq_one_letter_code
_entity_poly.pdbx_strand_id
1 'polypeptide(L)'
;MLLLDTDGEFLLIEAADHVPDSYDPETAERRVFLHEGAVHLLPLTFPDETSDGLPVTMAAVDAVRDASAATRADDKLQSCIQQKIDGYPGKITESHHRATVRTPAAAAALLAACPQLLPAAVQAFYLRDPIDLRACRAMRFFPPETCVNASVVFTKTLYAQLVHQQFRPDVRTGWQLPAPAAAEFRAADVGMKLACGLEILASRAGSQSHAADADPTLEELRDDVRWQRYLSSLHQKRYFGDLLEGSKDHSALMEKAHDSWLEVSADQLEQLLQQQFDLQQQPPQQVAAELQEFLSQLSGLEGVEGDSAPASRKSSRARKVRRKTE
;
A
#
# COMPACT_ATOMS: atom_id res chain seq x y z
N MET A 1 -31.51 10.36 -14.48
CA MET A 1 -30.34 9.55 -14.05
C MET A 1 -30.69 8.91 -12.73
N LEU A 2 -30.40 7.63 -12.55
CA LEU A 2 -30.53 6.94 -11.26
C LEU A 2 -29.34 7.35 -10.38
N LEU A 3 -29.60 7.79 -9.15
CA LEU A 3 -28.56 8.15 -8.19
C LEU A 3 -28.17 6.90 -7.39
N LEU A 4 -26.91 6.49 -7.49
CA LEU A 4 -26.32 5.49 -6.62
C LEU A 4 -25.01 6.06 -6.09
N ASP A 5 -24.84 6.10 -4.78
CA ASP A 5 -23.57 6.44 -4.12
C ASP A 5 -23.11 5.26 -3.26
N THR A 6 -21.81 5.16 -3.06
CA THR A 6 -21.12 4.12 -2.28
C THR A 6 -21.48 4.12 -0.79
N ASP A 7 -22.02 5.23 -0.27
CA ASP A 7 -22.44 5.40 1.14
C ASP A 7 -23.97 5.63 1.30
N GLY A 8 -24.77 5.50 0.23
CA GLY A 8 -26.24 5.68 0.23
C GLY A 8 -26.76 6.99 -0.39
N GLU A 9 -28.09 7.17 -0.44
CA GLU A 9 -28.76 8.32 -1.07
C GLU A 9 -28.60 9.65 -0.28
N PHE A 10 -27.43 10.29 -0.37
CA PHE A 10 -27.08 11.47 0.43
C PHE A 10 -28.03 12.67 0.27
N LEU A 11 -28.71 12.81 -0.88
CA LEU A 11 -29.61 13.93 -1.15
C LEU A 11 -30.87 13.89 -0.28
N LEU A 12 -31.38 12.70 0.03
CA LEU A 12 -32.59 12.56 0.84
C LEU A 12 -32.32 12.79 2.33
N ILE A 13 -31.08 12.65 2.79
CA ILE A 13 -30.70 12.96 4.18
C ILE A 13 -30.98 14.43 4.50
N GLU A 14 -30.66 15.34 3.56
CA GLU A 14 -30.80 16.78 3.75
C GLU A 14 -32.26 17.25 3.66
N ALA A 15 -33.14 16.44 3.07
CA ALA A 15 -34.55 16.75 2.89
C ALA A 15 -35.46 15.74 3.60
N ALA A 16 -34.93 14.96 4.56
CA ALA A 16 -35.62 13.84 5.21
C ALA A 16 -36.98 14.25 5.80
N ASP A 17 -37.07 15.44 6.42
CA ASP A 17 -38.31 15.98 6.99
C ASP A 17 -39.39 16.34 5.93
N HIS A 18 -39.05 16.27 4.65
CA HIS A 18 -39.92 16.58 3.51
C HIS A 18 -40.05 15.40 2.54
N VAL A 19 -39.39 14.29 2.85
CA VAL A 19 -39.64 13.01 2.16
C VAL A 19 -40.99 12.47 2.68
N PRO A 20 -41.84 11.88 1.83
CA PRO A 20 -43.08 11.28 2.30
C PRO A 20 -42.81 10.14 3.29
N ASP A 21 -43.62 10.01 4.35
CA ASP A 21 -43.47 8.98 5.41
C ASP A 21 -43.44 7.53 4.88
N SER A 22 -43.92 7.32 3.65
CA SER A 22 -43.89 6.02 2.98
C SER A 22 -42.51 5.64 2.46
N TYR A 23 -41.57 6.58 2.36
CA TYR A 23 -40.20 6.32 1.90
C TYR A 23 -39.27 6.19 3.09
N ASP A 24 -38.66 5.03 3.20
CA ASP A 24 -37.56 4.72 4.09
C ASP A 24 -36.32 4.29 3.27
N PRO A 25 -35.14 4.15 3.88
CA PRO A 25 -33.93 3.77 3.16
C PRO A 25 -34.02 2.45 2.38
N GLU A 26 -34.90 1.53 2.79
CA GLU A 26 -35.07 0.22 2.14
C GLU A 26 -36.00 0.32 0.92
N THR A 27 -37.03 1.17 1.00
CA THR A 27 -38.03 1.37 -0.04
C THR A 27 -37.65 2.43 -1.06
N ALA A 28 -36.72 3.34 -0.73
CA ALA A 28 -36.25 4.39 -1.63
C ALA A 28 -35.29 3.88 -2.72
N GLU A 29 -34.69 2.69 -2.53
CA GLU A 29 -33.71 2.13 -3.46
C GLU A 29 -34.29 2.09 -4.89
N ARG A 30 -33.55 2.68 -5.85
CA ARG A 30 -33.93 2.76 -7.28
C ARG A 30 -35.22 3.54 -7.59
N ARG A 31 -35.73 4.33 -6.63
CA ARG A 31 -36.93 5.15 -6.82
C ARG A 31 -36.66 6.65 -6.86
N VAL A 32 -35.43 7.07 -6.56
CA VAL A 32 -34.99 8.46 -6.60
C VAL A 32 -34.26 8.78 -7.91
N PHE A 33 -34.76 9.78 -8.63
CA PHE A 33 -34.23 10.17 -9.93
C PHE A 33 -33.96 11.67 -10.01
N LEU A 34 -32.96 12.05 -10.79
CA LEU A 34 -32.77 13.42 -11.26
C LEU A 34 -33.21 13.54 -12.72
N HIS A 35 -34.12 14.48 -12.99
CA HIS A 35 -34.59 14.81 -14.33
C HIS A 35 -34.83 16.33 -14.43
N GLU A 36 -34.31 16.96 -15.50
CA GLU A 36 -34.42 18.41 -15.75
C GLU A 36 -34.05 19.33 -14.57
N GLY A 37 -33.11 18.89 -13.73
CA GLY A 37 -32.65 19.65 -12.56
C GLY A 37 -33.56 19.56 -11.33
N ALA A 38 -34.61 18.74 -11.38
CA ALA A 38 -35.48 18.45 -10.24
C ALA A 38 -35.28 17.00 -9.75
N VAL A 39 -35.57 16.78 -8.48
CA VAL A 39 -35.66 15.44 -7.88
C VAL A 39 -37.03 14.84 -8.12
N HIS A 40 -37.07 13.57 -8.50
CA HIS A 40 -38.27 12.79 -8.75
C HIS A 40 -38.27 11.57 -7.85
N LEU A 41 -39.43 11.26 -7.27
CA LEU A 41 -39.69 10.10 -6.44
C LEU A 41 -40.73 9.23 -7.13
N LEU A 42 -40.36 7.99 -7.48
CA LEU A 42 -41.28 7.03 -8.09
C LEU A 42 -42.20 6.42 -7.04
N PRO A 43 -43.54 6.55 -7.17
CA PRO A 43 -44.49 6.00 -6.21
C PRO A 43 -44.21 4.54 -5.88
N LEU A 44 -44.44 4.12 -4.63
CA LEU A 44 -44.27 2.72 -4.21
C LEU A 44 -45.12 1.72 -5.01
N THR A 45 -46.19 2.18 -5.64
CA THR A 45 -47.01 1.38 -6.56
C THR A 45 -46.31 1.02 -7.85
N PHE A 46 -45.19 1.67 -8.17
CA PHE A 46 -44.36 1.33 -9.31
C PHE A 46 -43.62 0.01 -9.02
N PRO A 47 -43.66 -0.98 -9.94
CA PRO A 47 -43.05 -2.28 -9.71
C PRO A 47 -41.52 -2.18 -9.67
N ASP A 48 -40.90 -2.85 -8.69
CA ASP A 48 -39.44 -2.94 -8.57
C ASP A 48 -38.82 -3.88 -9.61
N GLU A 49 -39.56 -4.94 -9.95
CA GLU A 49 -39.11 -6.03 -10.82
C GLU A 49 -40.16 -6.29 -11.93
N THR A 50 -39.70 -6.63 -13.12
CA THR A 50 -40.58 -7.12 -14.19
C THR A 50 -41.16 -8.48 -13.82
N SER A 51 -42.14 -8.96 -14.59
CA SER A 51 -42.67 -10.33 -14.43
C SER A 51 -41.60 -11.44 -14.48
N ASP A 52 -40.43 -11.12 -15.05
CA ASP A 52 -39.30 -12.03 -15.23
C ASP A 52 -38.21 -11.85 -14.14
N GLY A 53 -38.46 -11.03 -13.12
CA GLY A 53 -37.52 -10.80 -12.01
C GLY A 53 -36.29 -9.97 -12.38
N LEU A 54 -36.42 -9.06 -13.35
CA LEU A 54 -35.38 -8.11 -13.72
C LEU A 54 -35.75 -6.70 -13.25
N PRO A 55 -34.76 -5.90 -12.77
CA PRO A 55 -35.03 -4.57 -12.28
C PRO A 55 -35.61 -3.67 -13.38
N VAL A 56 -36.68 -2.95 -13.06
CA VAL A 56 -37.45 -2.12 -14.00
C VAL A 56 -36.77 -0.77 -14.27
N THR A 57 -35.43 -0.73 -14.29
CA THR A 57 -34.66 0.53 -14.29
C THR A 57 -34.95 1.40 -15.51
N MET A 58 -35.23 0.79 -16.67
CA MET A 58 -35.58 1.55 -17.90
C MET A 58 -37.01 2.06 -17.90
N ALA A 59 -38.00 1.26 -17.51
CA ALA A 59 -39.38 1.75 -17.46
C ALA A 59 -39.56 2.79 -16.34
N ALA A 60 -38.78 2.71 -15.26
CA ALA A 60 -38.67 3.74 -14.23
C ALA A 60 -38.17 5.09 -14.81
N VAL A 61 -37.11 5.04 -15.62
CA VAL A 61 -36.59 6.22 -16.32
C VAL A 61 -37.62 6.79 -17.30
N ASP A 62 -38.30 5.94 -18.06
CA ASP A 62 -39.34 6.37 -19.00
C ASP A 62 -40.54 6.98 -18.26
N ALA A 63 -40.96 6.41 -17.13
CA ALA A 63 -42.01 6.98 -16.29
C ALA A 63 -41.65 8.37 -15.75
N VAL A 64 -40.39 8.60 -15.35
CA VAL A 64 -39.91 9.92 -14.92
C VAL A 64 -39.85 10.91 -16.09
N ARG A 65 -39.56 10.43 -17.30
CA ARG A 65 -39.53 11.27 -18.51
C ARG A 65 -40.93 11.65 -18.98
N ASP A 66 -41.81 10.67 -19.12
CA ASP A 66 -43.15 10.81 -19.69
C ASP A 66 -44.14 11.42 -18.68
N ALA A 67 -43.98 11.11 -17.39
CA ALA A 67 -44.81 11.60 -16.29
C ALA A 67 -44.00 12.45 -15.29
N SER A 68 -43.15 13.34 -15.82
CA SER A 68 -42.29 14.23 -15.03
C SER A 68 -43.08 15.01 -13.95
N ALA A 69 -44.26 15.53 -14.27
CA ALA A 69 -45.09 16.26 -13.31
C ALA A 69 -45.64 15.40 -12.17
N ALA A 70 -45.90 14.11 -12.40
CA ALA A 70 -46.46 13.20 -11.40
C ALA A 70 -45.39 12.60 -10.47
N THR A 71 -44.16 12.54 -10.95
CA THR A 71 -43.03 11.96 -10.22
C THR A 71 -42.18 13.02 -9.54
N ARG A 72 -42.33 14.31 -9.89
CA ARG A 72 -41.56 15.40 -9.29
C ARG A 72 -41.88 15.52 -7.80
N ALA A 73 -40.82 15.54 -6.98
CA ALA A 73 -40.95 15.74 -5.55
C ALA A 73 -41.43 17.16 -5.19
N ASP A 74 -42.06 17.28 -4.02
CA ASP A 74 -42.62 18.52 -3.49
C ASP A 74 -41.61 19.68 -3.45
N ASP A 75 -42.12 20.91 -3.62
CA ASP A 75 -41.28 22.11 -3.68
C ASP A 75 -40.44 22.35 -2.41
N LYS A 76 -40.89 21.87 -1.26
CA LYS A 76 -40.13 21.92 -0.01
C LYS A 76 -38.86 21.05 -0.10
N LEU A 77 -39.01 19.82 -0.58
CA LEU A 77 -37.89 18.89 -0.80
C LEU A 77 -36.93 19.48 -1.83
N GLN A 78 -37.44 19.98 -2.95
CA GLN A 78 -36.61 20.63 -3.98
C GLN A 78 -35.82 21.81 -3.41
N SER A 79 -36.47 22.65 -2.60
CA SER A 79 -35.85 23.85 -2.01
C SER A 79 -34.73 23.49 -1.04
N CYS A 80 -34.92 22.48 -0.19
CA CYS A 80 -33.87 21.99 0.71
C CYS A 80 -32.64 21.51 -0.05
N ILE A 81 -32.85 20.72 -1.11
CA ILE A 81 -31.77 20.24 -1.96
C ILE A 81 -31.08 21.40 -2.69
N GLN A 82 -31.85 22.34 -3.24
CA GLN A 82 -31.33 23.50 -3.95
C GLN A 82 -30.49 24.41 -3.05
N GLN A 83 -30.91 24.60 -1.79
CA GLN A 83 -30.13 25.34 -0.79
C GLN A 83 -28.81 24.64 -0.47
N LYS A 84 -28.80 23.30 -0.42
CA LYS A 84 -27.57 22.54 -0.14
C LYS A 84 -26.55 22.64 -1.27
N ILE A 85 -27.02 22.50 -2.51
CA ILE A 85 -26.17 22.57 -3.70
C ILE A 85 -25.90 24.01 -4.16
N ASP A 86 -26.43 25.02 -3.46
CA ASP A 86 -26.16 26.41 -3.76
C ASP A 86 -24.65 26.70 -3.74
N GLY A 87 -24.18 27.46 -4.73
CA GLY A 87 -22.76 27.75 -4.94
C GLY A 87 -21.95 26.64 -5.64
N TYR A 88 -22.55 25.48 -5.98
CA TYR A 88 -21.96 24.55 -6.95
C TYR A 88 -22.23 25.04 -8.39
N PRO A 89 -21.30 24.84 -9.35
CA PRO A 89 -20.05 24.09 -9.25
C PRO A 89 -18.86 24.90 -8.67
N GLY A 90 -19.03 26.16 -8.28
CA GLY A 90 -17.94 27.00 -7.74
C GLY A 90 -17.22 26.38 -6.53
N LYS A 91 -17.98 25.82 -5.59
CA LYS A 91 -17.42 25.09 -4.43
C LYS A 91 -16.54 23.88 -4.83
N ILE A 92 -16.76 23.27 -5.99
CA ILE A 92 -15.93 22.16 -6.49
C ILE A 92 -14.52 22.67 -6.76
N THR A 93 -14.40 23.78 -7.48
CA THR A 93 -13.08 24.34 -7.83
C THR A 93 -12.34 24.86 -6.59
N GLU A 94 -13.06 25.41 -5.62
CA GLU A 94 -12.51 25.77 -4.30
C GLU A 94 -12.02 24.55 -3.51
N SER A 95 -12.62 23.39 -3.71
CA SER A 95 -12.21 22.13 -3.07
C SER A 95 -10.97 21.51 -3.72
N HIS A 96 -10.57 21.98 -4.91
CA HIS A 96 -9.40 21.45 -5.60
C HIS A 96 -8.10 21.87 -4.92
N HIS A 97 -7.13 20.95 -4.97
CA HIS A 97 -5.77 21.15 -4.53
C HIS A 97 -4.84 20.68 -5.65
N ARG A 98 -4.13 21.62 -6.28
CA ARG A 98 -3.12 21.31 -7.29
C ARG A 98 -1.77 21.15 -6.60
N ALA A 99 -1.17 19.97 -6.73
CA ALA A 99 0.15 19.68 -6.20
C ALA A 99 1.07 19.14 -7.29
N THR A 100 2.37 19.41 -7.14
CA THR A 100 3.40 18.72 -7.92
C THR A 100 3.79 17.46 -7.17
N VAL A 101 3.76 16.32 -7.86
CA VAL A 101 4.11 15.01 -7.31
C VAL A 101 5.22 14.39 -8.15
N ARG A 102 6.11 13.62 -7.53
CA ARG A 102 7.15 12.85 -8.21
C ARG A 102 6.73 11.39 -8.24
N THR A 103 6.28 10.93 -9.40
CA THR A 103 5.64 9.62 -9.60
C THR A 103 6.14 8.97 -10.89
N PRO A 104 6.11 7.63 -11.06
CA PRO A 104 6.51 6.96 -12.29
C PRO A 104 5.85 7.55 -13.54
N ALA A 105 6.58 7.62 -14.64
CA ALA A 105 6.10 8.24 -15.88
C ALA A 105 4.78 7.63 -16.38
N ALA A 106 4.62 6.31 -16.25
CA ALA A 106 3.38 5.60 -16.59
C ALA A 106 2.20 6.03 -15.71
N ALA A 107 2.41 6.21 -14.40
CA ALA A 107 1.38 6.71 -13.49
C ALA A 107 0.98 8.15 -13.82
N ALA A 108 1.96 9.01 -14.13
CA ALA A 108 1.70 10.39 -14.54
C ALA A 108 0.88 10.46 -15.83
N ALA A 109 1.24 9.66 -16.83
CA ALA A 109 0.52 9.59 -18.10
C ALA A 109 -0.91 9.04 -17.91
N LEU A 110 -1.06 8.00 -17.09
CA LEU A 110 -2.36 7.39 -16.79
C LEU A 110 -3.30 8.39 -16.11
N LEU A 111 -2.82 9.14 -15.12
CA LEU A 111 -3.63 10.14 -14.42
C LEU A 111 -3.96 11.36 -15.31
N ALA A 112 -3.10 11.68 -16.27
CA ALA A 112 -3.38 12.71 -17.26
C ALA A 112 -4.48 12.28 -18.25
N ALA A 113 -4.47 11.01 -18.67
CA ALA A 113 -5.48 10.46 -19.58
C ALA A 113 -6.81 10.15 -18.85
N CYS A 114 -6.74 9.67 -17.61
CA CYS A 114 -7.88 9.22 -16.81
C CYS A 114 -7.84 9.79 -15.38
N PRO A 115 -8.14 11.09 -15.19
CA PRO A 115 -8.12 11.73 -13.86
C PRO A 115 -9.07 11.10 -12.84
N GLN A 116 -10.14 10.44 -13.31
CA GLN A 116 -11.13 9.74 -12.48
C GLN A 116 -10.56 8.53 -11.73
N LEU A 117 -9.36 8.05 -12.09
CA LEU A 117 -8.67 7.00 -11.32
C LEU A 117 -8.02 7.53 -10.04
N LEU A 118 -7.82 8.84 -9.93
CA LEU A 118 -7.15 9.45 -8.78
C LEU A 118 -7.83 9.12 -7.44
N PRO A 119 -9.16 9.30 -7.26
CA PRO A 119 -9.81 9.00 -5.99
C PRO A 119 -9.71 7.51 -5.65
N ALA A 120 -9.91 6.62 -6.63
CA ALA A 120 -9.80 5.17 -6.44
C ALA A 120 -8.38 4.76 -6.01
N ALA A 121 -7.35 5.36 -6.60
CA ALA A 121 -5.96 5.07 -6.25
C ALA A 121 -5.63 5.53 -4.83
N VAL A 122 -6.06 6.75 -4.47
CA VAL A 122 -5.88 7.28 -3.10
C VAL A 122 -6.61 6.40 -2.10
N GLN A 123 -7.84 5.99 -2.39
CA GLN A 123 -8.63 5.13 -1.51
C GLN A 123 -8.03 3.73 -1.38
N ALA A 124 -7.58 3.12 -2.49
CA ALA A 124 -6.91 1.82 -2.47
C ALA A 124 -5.64 1.85 -1.62
N PHE A 125 -4.85 2.93 -1.72
CA PHE A 125 -3.72 3.13 -0.83
C PHE A 125 -4.17 3.34 0.62
N TYR A 126 -5.16 4.19 0.85
CA TYR A 126 -5.61 4.56 2.19
C TYR A 126 -6.15 3.37 2.98
N LEU A 127 -6.93 2.50 2.32
CA LEU A 127 -7.58 1.31 2.87
C LEU A 127 -6.78 0.01 2.64
N ARG A 128 -5.50 0.11 2.26
CA ARG A 128 -4.66 -1.04 1.93
C ARG A 128 -4.56 -2.05 3.06
N ASP A 129 -4.53 -3.33 2.69
CA ASP A 129 -4.32 -4.46 3.60
C ASP A 129 -2.92 -5.11 3.42
N PRO A 130 -2.57 -6.17 4.16
CA PRO A 130 -1.30 -6.87 3.99
C PRO A 130 -1.09 -7.55 2.62
N ILE A 131 -2.15 -7.87 1.88
CA ILE A 131 -2.06 -8.44 0.53
C ILE A 131 -1.70 -7.33 -0.45
N ASP A 132 -2.38 -6.18 -0.36
CA ASP A 132 -2.08 -4.99 -1.16
C ASP A 132 -0.63 -4.50 -0.96
N LEU A 133 -0.14 -4.55 0.28
CA LEU A 133 1.24 -4.20 0.59
C LEU A 133 2.25 -5.17 -0.03
N ARG A 134 1.91 -6.45 -0.20
CA ARG A 134 2.78 -7.40 -0.91
C ARG A 134 2.90 -7.03 -2.39
N ALA A 135 1.80 -6.63 -3.04
CA ALA A 135 1.84 -6.14 -4.41
C ALA A 135 2.74 -4.89 -4.55
N CYS A 136 2.68 -3.98 -3.58
CA CYS A 136 3.53 -2.78 -3.54
C CYS A 136 5.04 -3.06 -3.37
N ARG A 137 5.45 -4.27 -2.94
CA ARG A 137 6.89 -4.63 -2.87
C ARG A 137 7.49 -4.91 -4.23
N ALA A 138 6.66 -5.24 -5.20
CA ALA A 138 7.11 -5.54 -6.54
C ALA A 138 7.09 -4.30 -7.44
N MET A 139 6.12 -3.40 -7.27
CA MET A 139 5.89 -2.22 -8.13
C MET A 139 5.97 -2.61 -9.63
N ARG A 140 5.27 -3.69 -10.01
CA ARG A 140 5.34 -4.30 -11.35
C ARG A 140 4.83 -3.35 -12.42
N PHE A 141 3.74 -2.64 -12.13
CA PHE A 141 3.08 -1.77 -13.10
C PHE A 141 3.65 -0.35 -13.06
N PHE A 142 4.02 0.14 -11.88
CA PHE A 142 4.49 1.51 -11.68
C PHE A 142 5.88 1.56 -11.00
N PRO A 143 6.94 1.12 -11.71
CA PRO A 143 8.28 1.01 -11.14
C PRO A 143 8.91 2.41 -10.85
N PRO A 144 9.60 2.60 -9.71
CA PRO A 144 10.06 3.92 -9.26
C PRO A 144 11.24 4.53 -10.04
N GLU A 145 11.91 3.75 -10.89
CA GLU A 145 13.07 4.19 -11.67
C GLU A 145 12.73 5.28 -12.69
N THR A 146 11.47 5.36 -13.11
CA THR A 146 10.99 6.26 -14.17
C THR A 146 10.29 7.51 -13.63
N CYS A 147 10.55 7.89 -12.38
CA CYS A 147 9.84 9.00 -11.74
C CYS A 147 10.05 10.35 -12.43
N VAL A 148 8.94 11.04 -12.69
CA VAL A 148 8.89 12.39 -13.25
C VAL A 148 8.08 13.31 -12.34
N ASN A 149 8.29 14.63 -12.44
CA ASN A 149 7.45 15.61 -11.78
C ASN A 149 6.18 15.85 -12.62
N ALA A 150 5.02 15.66 -12.01
CA ALA A 150 3.72 15.86 -12.64
C ALA A 150 2.83 16.77 -11.79
N SER A 151 2.05 17.65 -12.42
CA SER A 151 1.02 18.44 -11.75
C SER A 151 -0.29 17.66 -11.71
N VAL A 152 -0.74 17.29 -10.52
CA VAL A 152 -1.97 16.54 -10.32
C VAL A 152 -2.96 17.39 -9.53
N VAL A 153 -4.24 17.34 -9.91
CA VAL A 153 -5.33 18.05 -9.23
C VAL A 153 -6.09 17.05 -8.38
N PHE A 154 -5.98 17.21 -7.07
CA PHE A 154 -6.71 16.45 -6.07
C PHE A 154 -7.92 17.25 -5.59
N THR A 155 -8.83 16.63 -4.85
CA THR A 155 -9.58 17.38 -3.84
C THR A 155 -8.69 17.58 -2.61
N LYS A 156 -8.95 18.61 -1.81
CA LYS A 156 -8.25 18.85 -0.54
C LYS A 156 -8.26 17.60 0.36
N THR A 157 -9.37 16.87 0.38
CA THR A 157 -9.53 15.63 1.15
C THR A 157 -8.62 14.51 0.64
N LEU A 158 -8.61 14.24 -0.68
CA LEU A 158 -7.75 13.19 -1.26
C LEU A 158 -6.27 13.50 -1.03
N TYR A 159 -5.87 14.76 -1.19
CA TYR A 159 -4.50 15.18 -0.89
C TYR A 159 -4.15 14.97 0.58
N ALA A 160 -5.03 15.36 1.49
CA ALA A 160 -4.84 15.18 2.93
C ALA A 160 -4.73 13.69 3.32
N GLN A 161 -5.52 12.81 2.72
CA GLN A 161 -5.44 11.36 2.96
C GLN A 161 -4.04 10.80 2.66
N LEU A 162 -3.41 11.23 1.57
CA LEU A 162 -2.03 10.82 1.25
C LEU A 162 -1.01 11.46 2.19
N VAL A 163 -1.14 12.75 2.47
CA VAL A 163 -0.19 13.53 3.27
C VAL A 163 -0.11 13.07 4.71
N HIS A 164 -1.24 12.70 5.32
CA HIS A 164 -1.32 12.35 6.73
C HIS A 164 -1.09 10.87 7.02
N GLN A 165 -1.06 10.02 5.99
CA GLN A 165 -0.80 8.62 6.18
C GLN A 165 0.72 8.35 6.24
N GLN A 166 1.21 7.84 7.36
CA GLN A 166 2.60 7.42 7.46
C GLN A 166 2.79 6.12 6.70
N PHE A 167 3.77 6.09 5.81
CA PHE A 167 4.12 4.90 5.05
C PHE A 167 5.60 4.95 4.72
N ARG A 168 6.27 3.82 4.92
CA ARG A 168 7.65 3.62 4.48
C ARG A 168 7.65 2.48 3.48
N PRO A 169 8.13 2.71 2.24
CA PRO A 169 8.22 1.65 1.27
C PRO A 169 9.33 0.67 1.67
N ASP A 170 9.24 -0.55 1.15
CA ASP A 170 10.34 -1.51 1.25
C ASP A 170 11.59 -0.97 0.56
N VAL A 171 12.74 -0.98 1.22
CA VAL A 171 14.01 -0.47 0.67
C VAL A 171 14.33 -1.12 -0.69
N ARG A 172 13.92 -2.37 -0.88
CA ARG A 172 14.19 -3.16 -2.09
C ARG A 172 13.36 -2.73 -3.31
N THR A 173 12.27 -1.98 -3.11
CA THR A 173 11.50 -1.42 -4.24
C THR A 173 12.25 -0.33 -4.98
N GLY A 174 13.26 0.31 -4.38
CA GLY A 174 14.06 1.32 -5.06
C GLY A 174 13.47 2.74 -5.00
N TRP A 175 12.49 3.00 -4.14
CA TRP A 175 12.00 4.35 -3.89
C TRP A 175 13.10 5.24 -3.29
N GLN A 176 13.47 6.29 -4.01
CA GLN A 176 14.45 7.28 -3.55
C GLN A 176 13.74 8.50 -2.98
N LEU A 177 13.42 8.44 -1.68
CA LEU A 177 12.82 9.55 -0.96
C LEU A 177 13.92 10.51 -0.44
N PRO A 178 13.79 11.83 -0.69
CA PRO A 178 14.63 12.84 -0.05
C PRO A 178 14.54 12.81 1.48
N ALA A 179 15.45 13.50 2.16
CA ALA A 179 15.31 13.70 3.60
C ALA A 179 14.01 14.46 3.92
N PRO A 180 13.32 14.19 5.06
CA PRO A 180 12.07 14.86 5.40
C PRO A 180 12.13 16.40 5.46
N ALA A 181 13.31 16.96 5.68
CA ALA A 181 13.55 18.41 5.69
C ALA A 181 13.71 19.03 4.29
N ALA A 182 13.88 18.21 3.25
CA ALA A 182 14.05 18.68 1.87
C ALA A 182 12.71 19.16 1.29
N ALA A 183 12.76 20.17 0.42
CA ALA A 183 11.57 20.74 -0.21
C ALA A 183 10.85 19.74 -1.12
N GLU A 184 11.60 18.82 -1.72
CA GLU A 184 11.12 17.80 -2.65
C GLU A 184 10.46 16.62 -1.93
N PHE A 185 10.62 16.50 -0.61
CA PHE A 185 10.13 15.37 0.16
C PHE A 185 8.62 15.19 -0.02
N ARG A 186 7.85 16.27 0.06
CA ARG A 186 6.38 16.22 -0.09
C ARG A 186 5.95 15.72 -1.46
N ALA A 187 6.62 16.16 -2.52
CA ALA A 187 6.32 15.71 -3.87
C ALA A 187 6.64 14.21 -4.05
N ALA A 188 7.76 13.76 -3.51
CA ALA A 188 8.20 12.36 -3.58
C ALA A 188 7.34 11.42 -2.71
N ASP A 189 7.02 11.83 -1.49
CA ASP A 189 6.19 11.07 -0.55
C ASP A 189 4.77 10.88 -1.10
N VAL A 190 4.11 11.97 -1.52
CA VAL A 190 2.75 11.90 -2.09
C VAL A 190 2.76 11.11 -3.41
N GLY A 191 3.78 11.31 -4.27
CA GLY A 191 3.89 10.60 -5.54
C GLY A 191 4.14 9.09 -5.37
N MET A 192 4.98 8.69 -4.42
CA MET A 192 5.17 7.29 -4.06
C MET A 192 3.87 6.65 -3.58
N LYS A 193 3.17 7.27 -2.63
CA LYS A 193 1.91 6.73 -2.09
C LYS A 193 0.85 6.59 -3.18
N LEU A 194 0.77 7.59 -4.05
CA LEU A 194 -0.14 7.57 -5.19
C LEU A 194 0.20 6.44 -6.17
N ALA A 195 1.47 6.23 -6.47
CA ALA A 195 1.92 5.12 -7.31
C ALA A 195 1.61 3.75 -6.68
N CYS A 196 1.81 3.59 -5.37
CA CYS A 196 1.39 2.38 -4.64
C CYS A 196 -0.12 2.16 -4.73
N GLY A 197 -0.93 3.22 -4.63
CA GLY A 197 -2.38 3.13 -4.81
C GLY A 197 -2.79 2.63 -6.19
N LEU A 198 -2.12 3.11 -7.24
CA LEU A 198 -2.34 2.63 -8.62
C LEU A 198 -1.86 1.19 -8.79
N GLU A 199 -0.73 0.81 -8.17
CA GLU A 199 -0.20 -0.55 -8.18
C GLU A 199 -1.20 -1.55 -7.58
N ILE A 200 -1.83 -1.18 -6.45
CA ILE A 200 -2.86 -1.98 -5.79
C ILE A 200 -4.06 -2.19 -6.71
N LEU A 201 -4.55 -1.11 -7.34
CA LEU A 201 -5.67 -1.21 -8.28
C LEU A 201 -5.35 -2.14 -9.46
N ALA A 202 -4.16 -2.00 -10.04
CA ALA A 202 -3.72 -2.84 -11.15
C ALA A 202 -3.58 -4.32 -10.72
N SER A 203 -3.02 -4.58 -9.53
CA SER A 203 -2.91 -5.93 -8.97
C SER A 203 -4.29 -6.56 -8.76
N ARG A 204 -5.25 -5.84 -8.17
CA ARG A 204 -6.61 -6.35 -7.92
C ARG A 204 -7.35 -6.65 -9.23
N ALA A 205 -7.20 -5.80 -10.23
CA ALA A 205 -7.78 -6.03 -11.57
C ALA A 205 -7.16 -7.25 -12.25
N GLY A 206 -5.84 -7.46 -12.11
CA GLY A 206 -5.15 -8.65 -12.59
C GLY A 206 -5.61 -9.94 -11.89
N SER A 207 -5.78 -9.91 -10.57
CA SER A 207 -6.28 -11.04 -9.76
C SER A 207 -7.76 -11.37 -9.98
N GLN A 208 -8.57 -10.45 -10.52
CA GLN A 208 -9.93 -10.79 -10.96
C GLN A 208 -9.93 -11.60 -12.27
N SER A 209 -8.80 -11.66 -12.97
CA SER A 209 -8.61 -12.42 -14.21
C SER A 209 -8.06 -13.84 -13.97
N HIS A 210 -7.43 -14.06 -12.81
CA HIS A 210 -6.84 -15.33 -12.37
C HIS A 210 -7.18 -15.57 -10.91
N ALA A 211 -7.96 -16.63 -10.63
CA ALA A 211 -8.47 -17.03 -9.31
C ALA A 211 -7.60 -16.56 -8.14
N ALA A 212 -8.21 -15.77 -7.25
CA ALA A 212 -7.59 -14.90 -6.25
C ALA A 212 -6.79 -15.57 -5.10
N ASP A 213 -6.35 -16.82 -5.24
CA ASP A 213 -5.62 -17.58 -4.22
C ASP A 213 -4.41 -18.36 -4.77
N ALA A 214 -4.03 -18.19 -6.03
CA ALA A 214 -2.86 -18.87 -6.58
C ALA A 214 -1.58 -18.08 -6.29
N ASP A 215 -0.65 -18.69 -5.55
CA ASP A 215 0.73 -18.23 -5.49
C ASP A 215 1.31 -18.08 -6.91
N PRO A 216 2.14 -17.07 -7.18
CA PRO A 216 2.65 -16.80 -8.52
C PRO A 216 3.40 -18.03 -9.03
N THR A 217 2.99 -18.54 -10.19
CA THR A 217 3.55 -19.79 -10.72
C THR A 217 5.04 -19.65 -11.05
N LEU A 218 5.76 -20.78 -11.10
CA LEU A 218 7.18 -20.80 -11.53
C LEU A 218 7.39 -20.17 -12.92
N GLU A 219 6.40 -20.26 -13.81
CA GLU A 219 6.42 -19.67 -15.14
C GLU A 219 6.33 -18.14 -15.09
N GLU A 220 5.50 -17.58 -14.21
CA GLU A 220 5.40 -16.13 -13.99
C GLU A 220 6.65 -15.54 -13.34
N LEU A 221 7.34 -16.32 -12.50
CA LEU A 221 8.57 -15.91 -11.84
C LEU A 221 9.81 -16.02 -12.72
N ARG A 222 9.74 -16.73 -13.86
CA ARG A 222 10.88 -16.97 -14.76
C ARG A 222 11.58 -15.68 -15.19
N ASP A 223 10.80 -14.64 -15.47
CA ASP A 223 11.30 -13.35 -15.94
C ASP A 223 11.57 -12.36 -14.79
N ASP A 224 11.30 -12.74 -13.53
CA ASP A 224 11.62 -11.90 -12.37
C ASP A 224 13.13 -11.93 -12.08
N VAL A 225 13.77 -10.78 -12.28
CA VAL A 225 15.21 -10.56 -12.00
C VAL A 225 15.61 -10.97 -10.58
N ARG A 226 14.70 -10.87 -9.61
CA ARG A 226 14.96 -11.23 -8.20
C ARG A 226 14.94 -12.73 -7.99
N TRP A 227 13.98 -13.42 -8.61
CA TRP A 227 13.92 -14.88 -8.62
C TRP A 227 15.19 -15.46 -9.26
N GLN A 228 15.64 -14.89 -10.37
CA GLN A 228 16.89 -15.31 -11.03
C GLN A 228 18.13 -15.16 -10.14
N ARG A 229 18.21 -14.10 -9.31
CA ARG A 229 19.29 -13.92 -8.34
C ARG A 229 19.24 -14.95 -7.21
N TYR A 230 18.05 -15.24 -6.70
CA TYR A 230 17.86 -16.27 -5.68
C TYR A 230 18.23 -17.67 -6.20
N LEU A 231 17.78 -18.02 -7.40
CA LEU A 231 18.20 -19.24 -8.11
C LEU A 231 19.71 -19.33 -8.27
N SER A 232 20.35 -18.24 -8.69
CA SER A 232 21.80 -18.17 -8.84
C SER A 232 22.52 -18.45 -7.51
N SER A 233 22.00 -17.94 -6.39
CA SER A 233 22.51 -18.24 -5.05
C SER A 233 22.33 -19.72 -4.67
N LEU A 234 21.18 -20.33 -4.97
CA LEU A 234 20.94 -21.76 -4.72
C LEU A 234 21.90 -22.65 -5.54
N HIS A 235 22.18 -22.29 -6.79
CA HIS A 235 23.15 -22.97 -7.63
C HIS A 235 24.57 -22.86 -7.04
N GLN A 236 24.96 -21.67 -6.58
CA GLN A 236 26.27 -21.47 -5.91
C GLN A 236 26.38 -22.31 -4.62
N LYS A 237 25.29 -22.45 -3.86
CA LYS A 237 25.24 -23.25 -2.63
C LYS A 237 25.07 -24.76 -2.87
N ARG A 238 25.09 -25.20 -4.13
CA ARG A 238 24.86 -26.60 -4.54
C ARG A 238 23.56 -27.20 -3.96
N TYR A 239 22.52 -26.38 -3.82
CA TYR A 239 21.23 -26.81 -3.29
C TYR A 239 20.61 -27.94 -4.14
N PHE A 240 20.78 -27.88 -5.47
CA PHE A 240 20.32 -28.91 -6.42
C PHE A 240 21.32 -30.07 -6.61
N GLY A 241 22.50 -30.01 -5.97
CA GLY A 241 23.54 -31.02 -6.12
C GLY A 241 23.96 -31.25 -7.58
N ASP A 242 24.13 -32.52 -7.96
CA ASP A 242 24.41 -32.96 -9.33
C ASP A 242 23.15 -33.46 -10.06
N LEU A 243 21.95 -33.07 -9.58
CA LEU A 243 20.69 -33.49 -10.16
C LEU A 243 20.50 -32.82 -11.54
N LEU A 244 20.08 -33.62 -12.52
CA LEU A 244 19.78 -33.12 -13.86
C LEU A 244 18.56 -32.19 -13.83
N GLU A 245 18.67 -31.03 -14.48
CA GLU A 245 17.55 -30.11 -14.69
C GLU A 245 16.37 -30.85 -15.35
N GLY A 246 15.19 -30.75 -14.73
CA GLY A 246 13.97 -31.44 -15.18
C GLY A 246 13.83 -32.89 -14.70
N SER A 247 14.78 -33.43 -13.94
CA SER A 247 14.57 -34.69 -13.21
C SER A 247 13.51 -34.51 -12.11
N LYS A 248 12.82 -35.60 -11.73
CA LYS A 248 11.76 -35.53 -10.70
C LYS A 248 12.26 -34.93 -9.38
N ASP A 249 13.47 -35.29 -8.97
CA ASP A 249 14.07 -34.83 -7.72
C ASP A 249 14.50 -33.36 -7.82
N HIS A 250 15.01 -32.93 -8.98
CA HIS A 250 15.30 -31.52 -9.23
C HIS A 250 14.03 -30.67 -9.21
N SER A 251 12.96 -31.11 -9.89
CA SER A 251 11.68 -30.40 -9.91
C SER A 251 11.06 -30.29 -8.51
N ALA A 252 11.15 -31.34 -7.69
CA ALA A 252 10.67 -31.31 -6.31
C ALA A 252 11.47 -30.34 -5.41
N LEU A 253 12.79 -30.24 -5.60
CA LEU A 253 13.60 -29.21 -4.95
C LEU A 253 13.27 -27.81 -5.48
N MET A 254 12.88 -27.71 -6.75
CA MET A 254 12.52 -26.45 -7.36
C MET A 254 11.23 -25.87 -6.78
N GLU A 255 10.24 -26.73 -6.58
CA GLU A 255 8.98 -26.42 -5.93
C GLU A 255 9.20 -26.03 -4.45
N LYS A 256 10.03 -26.77 -3.72
CA LYS A 256 10.40 -26.39 -2.34
C LYS A 256 11.14 -25.05 -2.25
N ALA A 257 11.98 -24.73 -3.23
CA ALA A 257 12.66 -23.44 -3.29
C ALA A 257 11.68 -22.30 -3.59
N HIS A 258 10.64 -22.58 -4.37
CA HIS A 258 9.53 -21.67 -4.68
C HIS A 258 8.64 -21.44 -3.46
N ASP A 259 8.21 -22.50 -2.77
CA ASP A 259 7.49 -22.40 -1.49
C ASP A 259 8.31 -21.61 -0.47
N SER A 260 9.60 -21.92 -0.33
CA SER A 260 10.50 -21.18 0.56
C SER A 260 10.67 -19.72 0.13
N TRP A 261 10.66 -19.41 -1.16
CA TRP A 261 10.70 -18.03 -1.65
C TRP A 261 9.43 -17.24 -1.30
N LEU A 262 8.30 -17.94 -1.21
CA LEU A 262 7.00 -17.38 -0.84
C LEU A 262 6.81 -17.27 0.69
N GLU A 263 7.34 -18.21 1.46
CA GLU A 263 7.22 -18.27 2.93
C GLU A 263 8.27 -17.42 3.66
N VAL A 264 9.47 -17.23 3.09
CA VAL A 264 10.56 -16.56 3.79
C VAL A 264 10.27 -15.05 3.86
N SER A 265 10.00 -14.58 5.08
CA SER A 265 9.95 -13.14 5.38
C SER A 265 11.31 -12.48 5.08
N ALA A 266 11.26 -11.22 4.65
CA ALA A 266 12.46 -10.46 4.29
C ALA A 266 13.53 -10.45 5.39
N ASP A 267 13.10 -10.45 6.67
CA ASP A 267 13.96 -10.45 7.85
C ASP A 267 14.61 -11.82 8.11
N GLN A 268 13.91 -12.93 7.81
CA GLN A 268 14.48 -14.27 7.91
C GLN A 268 15.49 -14.55 6.80
N LEU A 269 15.26 -14.02 5.58
CA LEU A 269 16.24 -14.09 4.50
C LEU A 269 17.50 -13.29 4.86
N GLU A 270 17.33 -12.09 5.44
CA GLU A 270 18.44 -11.24 5.90
C GLU A 270 19.27 -11.95 6.98
N GLN A 271 18.62 -12.55 7.98
CA GLN A 271 19.29 -13.34 9.03
C GLN A 271 20.02 -14.57 8.48
N LEU A 272 19.42 -15.28 7.50
CA LEU A 272 20.05 -16.43 6.85
C LEU A 272 21.23 -16.03 5.96
N LEU A 273 21.19 -14.84 5.35
CA LEU A 273 22.29 -14.29 4.58
C LEU A 273 23.41 -13.77 5.51
N GLN A 274 23.06 -13.08 6.60
CA GLN A 274 24.03 -12.61 7.60
C GLN A 274 24.73 -13.76 8.31
N GLN A 275 24.02 -14.83 8.69
CA GLN A 275 24.65 -15.99 9.31
C GLN A 275 25.59 -16.77 8.39
N GLN A 276 25.41 -16.70 7.07
CA GLN A 276 26.17 -17.53 6.12
C GLN A 276 27.30 -16.78 5.41
N PHE A 277 27.28 -15.44 5.37
CA PHE A 277 28.31 -14.64 4.69
C PHE A 277 29.35 -14.01 5.63
N ASP A 278 29.23 -14.15 6.97
CA ASP A 278 30.22 -13.66 7.96
C ASP A 278 31.17 -14.74 8.53
N LEU A 279 31.43 -15.84 7.81
CA LEU A 279 32.46 -16.82 8.19
C LEU A 279 33.58 -16.99 7.16
N GLN A 280 34.26 -15.88 6.87
CA GLN A 280 35.72 -15.82 6.64
C GLN A 280 36.14 -14.37 7.02
N GLN A 281 36.84 -14.04 8.10
CA GLN A 281 38.04 -14.63 8.69
C GLN A 281 38.27 -14.06 10.11
N GLN A 282 38.49 -14.88 11.14
CA GLN A 282 39.48 -14.62 12.21
C GLN A 282 39.95 -15.95 12.85
N PRO A 283 41.26 -16.13 13.16
CA PRO A 283 41.77 -17.38 13.73
C PRO A 283 41.38 -17.56 15.22
N PRO A 284 41.36 -18.81 15.73
CA PRO A 284 40.60 -19.20 16.92
C PRO A 284 41.19 -18.80 18.28
N GLN A 285 42.34 -18.09 18.31
CA GLN A 285 43.11 -17.92 19.55
C GLN A 285 42.90 -16.57 20.26
N GLN A 286 42.38 -15.55 19.58
CA GLN A 286 42.21 -14.21 20.18
C GLN A 286 40.89 -14.06 20.95
N VAL A 287 39.80 -14.67 20.47
CA VAL A 287 38.46 -14.55 21.08
C VAL A 287 38.39 -15.22 22.47
N ALA A 288 39.14 -16.31 22.67
CA ALA A 288 39.16 -17.03 23.96
C ALA A 288 39.87 -16.24 25.07
N ALA A 289 40.88 -15.44 24.74
CA ALA A 289 41.62 -14.63 25.71
C ALA A 289 40.81 -13.40 26.15
N GLU A 290 40.16 -12.71 25.20
CA GLU A 290 39.32 -11.54 25.49
C GLU A 290 38.04 -11.90 26.25
N LEU A 291 37.44 -13.08 25.97
CA LEU A 291 36.30 -13.57 26.74
C LEU A 291 36.66 -14.00 28.17
N GLN A 292 37.84 -14.56 28.41
CA GLN A 292 38.29 -14.89 29.77
C GLN A 292 38.61 -13.64 30.59
N GLU A 293 39.17 -12.60 29.95
CA GLU A 293 39.41 -11.30 30.59
C GLU A 293 38.08 -10.61 30.95
N PHE A 294 37.09 -10.65 30.05
CA PHE A 294 35.74 -10.14 30.26
C PHE A 294 34.97 -10.87 31.38
N LEU A 295 35.00 -12.20 31.41
CA LEU A 295 34.31 -13.01 32.42
C LEU A 295 34.94 -12.92 33.82
N SER A 296 36.19 -12.46 33.92
CA SER A 296 36.89 -12.27 35.20
C SER A 296 36.54 -10.95 35.90
N GLN A 297 35.88 -10.02 35.20
CA GLN A 297 35.48 -8.73 35.74
C GLN A 297 34.09 -8.85 36.39
N LEU A 298 34.06 -8.77 37.72
CA LEU A 298 32.82 -8.73 38.49
C LEU A 298 32.13 -7.37 38.28
N SER A 299 31.06 -7.39 37.48
CA SER A 299 30.19 -6.23 37.22
C SER A 299 29.47 -5.76 38.49
N GLY A 300 29.79 -4.55 38.95
CA GLY A 300 28.95 -3.77 39.87
C GLY A 300 27.83 -3.02 39.15
N LEU A 301 26.95 -2.36 39.92
CA LEU A 301 25.64 -1.84 39.51
C LEU A 301 25.65 -0.56 38.63
N GLU A 302 26.78 -0.13 38.09
CA GLU A 302 26.87 1.18 37.40
C GLU A 302 27.41 1.16 35.96
N GLY A 303 27.91 0.03 35.45
CA GLY A 303 28.50 -0.03 34.09
C GLY A 303 29.81 0.79 33.96
N VAL A 304 30.71 0.39 33.06
CA VAL A 304 32.02 1.06 32.90
C VAL A 304 32.21 1.52 31.45
N GLU A 305 32.27 2.84 31.29
CA GLU A 305 32.83 3.53 30.12
C GLU A 305 34.33 3.24 30.02
N GLY A 306 34.81 2.91 28.82
CA GLY A 306 36.24 2.78 28.55
C GLY A 306 36.85 4.11 28.18
N ASP A 307 38.10 4.38 28.62
CA ASP A 307 38.96 5.21 27.79
C ASP A 307 40.48 5.03 28.03
N SER A 308 41.17 5.20 26.90
CA SER A 308 42.53 5.70 26.70
C SER A 308 43.76 4.82 27.01
N ALA A 309 44.45 4.47 25.91
CA ALA A 309 45.90 4.20 25.85
C ALA A 309 46.72 5.51 26.04
N PRO A 310 48.08 5.57 25.96
CA PRO A 310 49.06 4.50 25.72
C PRO A 310 50.38 4.58 26.56
N ALA A 311 51.26 3.58 26.31
CA ALA A 311 52.73 3.59 26.40
C ALA A 311 53.45 3.53 27.77
N SER A 312 54.20 2.45 28.03
CA SER A 312 55.67 2.45 27.91
C SER A 312 56.32 1.11 28.30
N ARG A 313 57.37 0.75 27.57
CA ARG A 313 58.32 -0.34 27.85
C ARG A 313 59.19 -0.01 29.08
N LYS A 314 59.48 -0.99 29.95
CA LYS A 314 60.85 -1.49 30.28
C LYS A 314 60.94 -2.33 31.58
N SER A 315 61.65 -3.45 31.43
CA SER A 315 62.72 -4.00 32.30
C SER A 315 62.44 -4.52 33.73
N SER A 316 62.65 -5.83 33.85
CA SER A 316 63.61 -6.51 34.76
C SER A 316 63.48 -6.46 36.29
N ARG A 317 63.27 -7.66 36.86
CA ARG A 317 64.17 -8.39 37.80
C ARG A 317 64.75 -7.59 39.01
N ALA A 318 64.38 -7.98 40.23
CA ALA A 318 65.29 -8.55 41.26
C ALA A 318 64.85 -8.31 42.74
N ARG A 319 64.70 -9.43 43.47
CA ARG A 319 65.35 -9.81 44.75
C ARG A 319 65.46 -8.78 45.91
N LYS A 320 64.84 -9.12 47.05
CA LYS A 320 65.37 -8.84 48.42
C LYS A 320 64.67 -9.78 49.43
N VAL A 321 65.29 -10.88 49.85
CA VAL A 321 66.18 -11.04 51.02
C VAL A 321 65.51 -10.67 52.36
N ARG A 322 65.25 -11.73 53.14
CA ARG A 322 64.93 -11.80 54.58
C ARG A 322 66.09 -11.27 55.44
N ARG A 323 65.80 -10.56 56.55
CA ARG A 323 66.35 -10.76 57.92
C ARG A 323 65.85 -9.66 58.89
N LYS A 324 65.29 -10.08 60.05
CA LYS A 324 65.70 -9.80 61.46
C LYS A 324 65.64 -8.31 61.86
N THR A 325 65.15 -7.86 63.01
CA THR A 325 65.02 -8.31 64.42
C THR A 325 64.22 -7.16 65.09
N GLU A 326 63.32 -7.36 66.03
CA GLU A 326 63.47 -7.68 67.45
C GLU A 326 62.11 -8.13 68.01
#